data_AF-A0A100WMT8-F1
#
_entry.id   AF-A0A100WMT8-F1
#
_cell.length_a   1.000
_cell.length_b   1.000
_cell.length_c   1.000
_cell.angle_alpha   90.00
_cell.angle_beta   90.00
_cell.angle_gamma   90.00
#
_symmetry.space_group_name_H-M   'P 1'
#
loop_
_entity.id
_entity.type
_entity.pdbx_description
1 polymer ?
#
loop_
_entity_poly.entity_id
_entity_poly.type
_entity_poly.pdbx_seq_one_letter_code
_entity_poly.pdbx_strand_id
1 'polypeptide(L)'
;MEKADQDTADALQAAATNFHAMIDDFAEALREVQLRQRADRKMPWHLMQVVKAKARACLEVGAALQADGVLDAGANTLIEQLRRFIDEIQQSMDRQLKRREAIAAADSVLDALNRKRAKMEQIIADAEAAAEPTVYHGITVRSDANGVATSVIIGEQALNEYTHTGLGRAVTQALQTSHDHMITTVAAQLAAVVGDDAARTASTTSDADEAEFVETYGRGQLSVAVDRHGRPVACTISPEATAWDLPVLGDRVAGLCRLAQLTAQFDRFRPCNETGKYGQLGPVEADLDAARAALA
;
A
#
# COMPACT_ATOMS: atom_id res chain seq x y z
N MET A 1 -37.23 -51.02 55.96
CA MET A 1 -35.99 -50.27 55.76
C MET A 1 -35.25 -50.74 54.53
N GLU A 2 -35.09 -52.05 54.28
CA GLU A 2 -34.37 -52.59 53.09
C GLU A 2 -34.85 -52.09 51.72
N LYS A 3 -36.16 -51.86 51.51
CA LYS A 3 -36.67 -51.42 50.20
C LYS A 3 -36.27 -49.99 49.81
N ALA A 4 -36.14 -49.09 50.80
CA ALA A 4 -35.75 -47.70 50.54
C ALA A 4 -34.25 -47.60 50.21
N ASP A 5 -33.42 -48.43 50.83
CA ASP A 5 -31.98 -48.47 50.55
C ASP A 5 -31.69 -49.07 49.15
N GLN A 6 -32.51 -50.01 48.69
CA GLN A 6 -32.42 -50.60 47.35
C GLN A 6 -32.83 -49.62 46.24
N ASP A 7 -33.95 -48.90 46.40
CA ASP A 7 -34.42 -47.92 45.41
C ASP A 7 -33.41 -46.76 45.24
N THR A 8 -32.71 -46.39 46.31
CA THR A 8 -31.67 -45.36 46.27
C THR A 8 -30.41 -45.85 45.56
N ALA A 9 -30.00 -47.10 45.80
CA ALA A 9 -28.86 -47.71 45.12
C ALA A 9 -29.10 -47.86 43.60
N ASP A 10 -30.31 -48.27 43.20
CA ASP A 10 -30.69 -48.40 41.78
C ASP A 10 -30.69 -47.04 41.06
N ALA A 11 -31.15 -45.97 41.72
CA ALA A 11 -31.12 -44.61 41.18
C ALA A 11 -29.69 -44.07 41.00
N LEU A 12 -28.80 -44.33 41.97
CA LEU A 12 -27.39 -43.95 41.90
C LEU A 12 -26.66 -44.68 40.76
N GLN A 13 -26.95 -45.97 40.58
CA GLN A 13 -26.37 -46.77 39.52
C GLN A 13 -26.88 -46.35 38.12
N ALA A 14 -28.16 -45.99 38.00
CA ALA A 14 -28.72 -45.43 36.77
C ALA A 14 -28.07 -44.07 36.42
N ALA A 15 -27.85 -43.21 37.42
CA ALA A 15 -27.19 -41.92 37.24
C ALA A 15 -25.73 -42.07 36.78
N ALA A 16 -24.97 -42.99 37.39
CA ALA A 16 -23.62 -43.30 36.98
C ALA A 16 -23.56 -43.88 35.55
N THR A 17 -24.51 -44.76 35.19
CA THR A 17 -24.59 -45.34 33.83
C THR A 17 -24.88 -44.28 32.77
N ASN A 18 -25.81 -43.37 33.05
CA ASN A 18 -26.13 -42.26 32.16
C ASN A 18 -24.94 -41.30 31.99
N PHE A 19 -24.18 -41.05 33.05
CA PHE A 19 -22.98 -40.23 32.98
C PHE A 19 -21.88 -40.85 32.11
N HIS A 20 -21.67 -42.18 32.19
CA HIS A 20 -20.74 -42.88 31.29
C HIS A 20 -21.17 -42.77 29.82
N ALA A 21 -22.47 -42.90 29.52
CA ALA A 21 -22.97 -42.72 28.16
C ALA A 21 -22.72 -41.29 27.62
N MET A 22 -22.81 -40.26 28.48
CA MET A 22 -22.47 -38.88 28.10
C MET A 22 -20.97 -38.71 27.79
N ILE A 23 -20.09 -39.37 28.55
CA ILE A 23 -18.64 -39.36 28.30
C ILE A 23 -18.32 -40.04 26.97
N ASP A 24 -18.96 -41.18 26.67
CA ASP A 24 -18.77 -41.89 25.40
C ASP A 24 -19.23 -41.05 24.20
N ASP A 25 -20.38 -40.39 24.32
CA ASP A 25 -20.90 -39.47 23.30
C ASP A 25 -19.99 -38.23 23.10
N PHE A 26 -19.42 -37.69 24.18
CA PHE A 26 -18.38 -36.66 24.09
C PHE A 26 -17.12 -37.18 23.38
N ALA A 27 -16.64 -38.38 23.73
CA ALA A 27 -15.45 -38.97 23.14
C ALA A 27 -15.63 -39.26 21.65
N GLU A 28 -16.82 -39.71 21.24
CA GLU A 28 -17.17 -39.91 19.83
C GLU A 28 -17.16 -38.60 19.04
N ALA A 29 -17.79 -37.55 19.57
CA ALA A 29 -17.79 -36.24 18.94
C ALA A 29 -16.36 -35.66 18.81
N LEU A 30 -15.51 -35.89 19.82
CA LEU A 30 -14.10 -35.48 19.77
C LEU A 30 -13.32 -36.26 18.70
N ARG A 31 -13.55 -37.57 18.55
CA ARG A 31 -12.94 -38.37 17.46
C ARG A 31 -13.38 -37.84 16.10
N GLU A 32 -14.64 -37.48 15.92
CA GLU A 32 -15.15 -36.91 14.67
C GLU A 32 -14.40 -35.62 14.29
N VAL A 33 -14.21 -34.71 15.26
CA VAL A 33 -13.40 -33.50 15.07
C VAL A 33 -11.98 -33.84 14.61
N GLN A 34 -11.31 -34.78 15.29
CA GLN A 34 -9.94 -35.17 14.96
C GLN A 34 -9.83 -35.77 13.56
N LEU A 35 -10.80 -36.60 13.17
CA LEU A 35 -10.86 -37.20 11.84
C LEU A 35 -11.01 -36.12 10.76
N ARG A 36 -11.94 -35.19 10.92
CA ARG A 36 -12.14 -34.10 9.94
C ARG A 36 -10.97 -33.13 9.90
N GLN A 37 -10.35 -32.82 11.05
CA GLN A 37 -9.16 -31.99 11.08
C GLN A 37 -7.99 -32.63 10.33
N ARG A 38 -7.81 -33.95 10.43
CA ARG A 38 -6.80 -34.70 9.68
C ARG A 38 -7.08 -34.71 8.17
N ALA A 39 -8.35 -34.85 7.79
CA ALA A 39 -8.76 -34.88 6.37
C ALA A 39 -8.58 -33.51 5.69
N ASP A 40 -9.11 -32.45 6.29
CA ASP A 40 -9.22 -31.15 5.63
C ASP A 40 -8.07 -30.19 5.97
N ARG A 41 -7.18 -30.58 6.90
CA ARG A 41 -6.14 -29.72 7.51
C ARG A 41 -6.69 -28.39 8.05
N LYS A 42 -7.99 -28.33 8.33
CA LYS A 42 -8.73 -27.18 8.86
C LYS A 42 -9.50 -27.61 10.08
N MET A 43 -9.62 -26.71 11.07
CA MET A 43 -10.39 -26.99 12.27
C MET A 43 -11.89 -26.82 11.98
N PRO A 44 -12.73 -27.87 12.19
CA PRO A 44 -14.16 -27.80 11.92
C PRO A 44 -14.88 -27.07 13.07
N TRP A 45 -14.97 -25.74 12.99
CA TRP A 45 -15.44 -24.89 14.09
C TRP A 45 -16.84 -25.22 14.61
N HIS A 46 -17.76 -25.63 13.73
CA HIS A 46 -19.10 -26.03 14.15
C HIS A 46 -19.06 -27.30 15.01
N LEU A 47 -18.21 -28.27 14.68
CA LEU A 47 -18.02 -29.47 15.48
C LEU A 47 -17.29 -29.19 16.80
N MET A 48 -16.33 -28.25 16.79
CA MET A 48 -15.68 -27.80 18.03
C MET A 48 -16.68 -27.19 19.03
N GLN A 49 -17.69 -26.46 18.54
CA GLN A 49 -18.78 -25.95 19.40
C GLN A 49 -19.64 -27.08 19.98
N VAL A 50 -19.96 -28.09 19.16
CA VAL A 50 -20.70 -29.28 19.61
C VAL A 50 -19.92 -30.03 20.68
N VAL A 51 -18.63 -30.29 20.45
CA VAL A 51 -17.75 -30.98 21.40
C VAL A 51 -17.61 -30.19 22.71
N LYS A 52 -17.46 -28.86 22.62
CA LYS A 52 -17.44 -27.99 23.82
C LYS A 52 -18.76 -28.02 24.59
N ALA A 53 -19.90 -28.02 23.91
CA ALA A 53 -21.21 -28.13 24.55
C ALA A 53 -21.37 -29.48 25.27
N LYS A 54 -20.96 -30.59 24.64
CA LYS A 54 -20.96 -31.92 25.26
C LYS A 54 -20.00 -32.00 26.46
N ALA A 55 -18.81 -31.41 26.36
CA ALA A 55 -17.87 -31.32 27.47
C ALA A 55 -18.45 -30.53 28.66
N ARG A 56 -19.18 -29.44 28.42
CA ARG A 56 -19.87 -28.67 29.46
C ARG A 56 -20.98 -29.49 30.13
N ALA A 57 -21.80 -30.19 29.35
CA ALA A 57 -22.83 -31.07 29.90
C ALA A 57 -22.22 -32.19 30.78
N CYS A 58 -21.13 -32.80 30.34
CA CYS A 58 -20.38 -33.78 31.15
C CYS A 58 -19.81 -33.13 32.42
N LEU A 59 -19.28 -31.91 32.33
CA LEU A 59 -18.75 -31.20 33.49
C LEU A 59 -19.84 -30.88 34.53
N GLU A 60 -21.00 -30.40 34.09
CA GLU A 60 -22.13 -30.04 34.96
C GLU A 60 -22.68 -31.28 35.69
N VAL A 61 -22.95 -32.35 34.95
CA VAL A 61 -23.49 -33.60 35.52
C VAL A 61 -22.43 -34.30 36.39
N GLY A 62 -21.17 -34.36 35.95
CA GLY A 62 -20.08 -34.97 36.71
C GLY A 62 -19.81 -34.25 38.03
N ALA A 63 -19.83 -32.91 38.03
CA ALA A 63 -19.67 -32.13 39.27
C ALA A 63 -20.83 -32.33 40.24
N ALA A 64 -22.07 -32.45 39.75
CA ALA A 64 -23.23 -32.73 40.59
C ALA A 64 -23.15 -34.12 41.22
N LEU A 65 -22.86 -35.16 40.43
CA LEU A 65 -22.72 -36.54 40.92
C LEU A 65 -21.54 -36.70 41.89
N GLN A 66 -20.49 -35.90 41.73
CA GLN A 66 -19.40 -35.87 42.69
C GLN A 66 -19.82 -35.23 44.03
N ALA A 67 -20.56 -34.11 43.99
CA ALA A 67 -21.04 -33.43 45.19
C ALA A 67 -21.98 -34.32 46.02
N ASP A 68 -22.76 -35.17 45.33
CA ASP A 68 -23.68 -36.14 45.93
C ASP A 68 -22.97 -37.45 46.39
N GLY A 69 -21.64 -37.55 46.24
CA GLY A 69 -20.84 -38.69 46.68
C GLY A 69 -20.99 -39.95 45.81
N VAL A 70 -21.57 -39.82 44.61
CA VAL A 70 -21.79 -40.92 43.66
C VAL A 70 -20.52 -41.29 42.91
N LEU A 71 -19.68 -40.29 42.62
CA LEU A 71 -18.41 -40.46 41.95
C LEU A 71 -17.23 -40.45 42.92
N ASP A 72 -16.23 -41.27 42.63
CA ASP A 72 -15.03 -41.41 43.46
C ASP A 72 -14.04 -40.25 43.31
N ALA A 73 -12.97 -40.28 44.10
CA ALA A 73 -11.91 -39.27 44.05
C ALA A 73 -11.19 -39.20 42.69
N GLY A 74 -11.26 -40.24 41.85
CA GLY A 74 -10.71 -40.27 40.49
C GLY A 74 -11.48 -39.37 39.51
N ALA A 75 -12.75 -39.07 39.81
CA ALA A 75 -13.56 -38.13 39.03
C ALA A 75 -13.05 -36.67 39.09
N ASN A 76 -12.26 -36.30 40.12
CA ASN A 76 -11.62 -34.98 40.20
C ASN A 76 -10.74 -34.71 38.97
N THR A 77 -9.93 -35.68 38.58
CA THR A 77 -9.01 -35.53 37.45
C THR A 77 -9.77 -35.37 36.14
N LEU A 78 -10.86 -36.11 35.95
CA LEU A 78 -11.72 -35.98 34.76
C LEU A 78 -12.41 -34.61 34.71
N ILE A 79 -12.96 -34.15 35.83
CA ILE A 79 -13.62 -32.84 35.95
C ILE A 79 -12.64 -31.69 35.66
N GLU A 80 -11.42 -31.77 36.19
CA GLU A 80 -10.36 -30.79 35.89
C GLU A 80 -9.93 -30.82 34.42
N GLN A 81 -9.79 -32.01 33.84
CA GLN A 81 -9.47 -32.17 32.41
C GLN A 81 -10.57 -31.57 31.51
N LEU A 82 -11.85 -31.79 31.84
CA LEU A 82 -12.98 -31.21 31.12
C LEU A 82 -12.99 -29.69 31.23
N ARG A 83 -12.75 -29.12 32.42
CA ARG A 83 -12.63 -27.66 32.62
C ARG A 83 -11.53 -27.08 31.74
N ARG A 84 -10.32 -27.65 31.83
CA ARG A 84 -9.17 -27.19 31.05
C ARG A 84 -9.42 -27.28 29.55
N PHE A 85 -10.03 -28.38 29.09
CA PHE A 85 -10.39 -28.57 27.69
C PHE A 85 -11.38 -27.51 27.19
N ILE A 86 -12.43 -27.21 27.98
CA ILE A 86 -13.41 -26.16 27.63
C ILE A 86 -12.73 -24.79 27.51
N ASP A 87 -11.82 -24.46 28.42
CA ASP A 87 -11.09 -23.19 28.42
C ASP A 87 -10.14 -23.07 27.23
N GLU A 88 -9.39 -24.14 26.92
CA GLU A 88 -8.48 -24.18 25.77
C GLU A 88 -9.24 -24.00 24.45
N ILE A 89 -10.40 -24.65 24.29
CA ILE A 89 -11.24 -24.45 23.11
C ILE A 89 -11.76 -23.03 23.05
N GLN A 90 -12.29 -22.48 24.14
CA GLN A 90 -12.81 -21.12 24.18
C GLN A 90 -11.73 -20.10 23.76
N GLN A 91 -10.54 -20.20 24.32
CA GLN A 91 -9.42 -19.33 23.96
C GLN A 91 -9.04 -19.47 22.48
N SER A 92 -9.03 -20.69 21.95
CA SER A 92 -8.72 -20.93 20.54
C SER A 92 -9.79 -20.32 19.61
N MET A 93 -11.07 -20.40 19.99
CA MET A 93 -12.18 -19.78 19.26
C MET A 93 -12.06 -18.26 19.24
N ASP A 94 -11.80 -17.64 20.40
CA ASP A 94 -11.69 -16.19 20.53
C ASP A 94 -10.51 -15.63 19.73
N ARG A 95 -9.36 -16.32 19.73
CA ARG A 95 -8.21 -15.94 18.90
C ARG A 95 -8.54 -15.95 17.41
N GLN A 96 -9.38 -16.89 16.98
CA GLN A 96 -9.74 -17.08 15.57
C GLN A 96 -10.79 -16.07 15.13
N LEU A 97 -11.72 -15.72 16.01
CA LEU A 97 -12.64 -14.61 15.79
C LEU A 97 -11.85 -13.29 15.62
N LYS A 98 -10.96 -12.98 16.56
CA LYS A 98 -10.09 -11.79 16.48
C LYS A 98 -9.24 -11.77 15.20
N ARG A 99 -8.73 -12.93 14.78
CA ARG A 99 -7.97 -13.04 13.52
C ARG A 99 -8.85 -12.75 12.30
N ARG A 100 -10.08 -13.26 12.25
CA ARG A 100 -11.02 -12.97 11.15
C ARG A 100 -11.42 -11.50 11.11
N GLU A 101 -11.68 -10.90 12.26
CA GLU A 101 -11.95 -9.46 12.37
C GLU A 101 -10.77 -8.63 11.90
N ALA A 102 -9.55 -9.00 12.28
CA ALA A 102 -8.33 -8.31 11.83
C ALA A 102 -8.12 -8.44 10.31
N ILE A 103 -8.41 -9.61 9.72
CA ILE A 103 -8.34 -9.81 8.26
C ILE A 103 -9.38 -8.93 7.56
N ALA A 104 -10.64 -8.96 8.01
CA ALA A 104 -11.69 -8.13 7.43
C ALA A 104 -11.39 -6.63 7.55
N ALA A 105 -10.80 -6.19 8.67
CA ALA A 105 -10.34 -4.83 8.84
C ALA A 105 -9.20 -4.49 7.87
N ALA A 106 -8.22 -5.39 7.70
CA ALA A 106 -7.14 -5.21 6.74
C ALA A 106 -7.65 -5.12 5.29
N ASP A 107 -8.59 -5.97 4.91
CA ASP A 107 -9.23 -5.95 3.59
C ASP A 107 -9.97 -4.62 3.37
N SER A 108 -10.69 -4.12 4.37
CA SER A 108 -11.37 -2.81 4.32
C SER A 108 -10.39 -1.65 4.12
N VAL A 109 -9.23 -1.67 4.79
CA VAL A 109 -8.17 -0.67 4.59
C VAL A 109 -7.58 -0.78 3.18
N LEU A 110 -7.33 -1.99 2.69
CA LEU A 110 -6.79 -2.22 1.35
C LEU A 110 -7.75 -1.71 0.27
N ASP A 111 -9.05 -1.96 0.41
CA ASP A 111 -10.09 -1.42 -0.49
C ASP A 111 -10.13 0.11 -0.46
N ALA A 112 -10.01 0.72 0.72
CA ALA A 112 -9.95 2.17 0.86
C ALA A 112 -8.71 2.77 0.18
N LEU A 113 -7.54 2.13 0.31
CA LEU A 113 -6.32 2.54 -0.36
C LEU A 113 -6.40 2.38 -1.87
N ASN A 114 -6.95 1.26 -2.36
CA ASN A 114 -7.15 1.04 -3.79
C ASN A 114 -8.09 2.07 -4.42
N ARG A 115 -9.18 2.44 -3.73
CA ARG A 115 -10.06 3.53 -4.17
C ARG A 115 -9.35 4.89 -4.21
N LYS A 116 -8.53 5.20 -3.19
CA LYS A 116 -7.74 6.44 -3.19
C LYS A 116 -6.72 6.46 -4.32
N ARG A 117 -6.07 5.33 -4.59
CA ARG A 117 -5.14 5.18 -5.73
C ARG A 117 -5.84 5.42 -7.06
N ALA A 118 -6.97 4.75 -7.32
CA ALA A 118 -7.72 4.95 -8.55
C ALA A 118 -8.19 6.40 -8.72
N LYS A 119 -8.60 7.06 -7.62
CA LYS A 119 -8.97 8.48 -7.65
C LYS A 119 -7.76 9.38 -7.99
N MET A 120 -6.57 9.05 -7.48
CA MET A 120 -5.34 9.79 -7.78
C MET A 120 -4.90 9.60 -9.23
N GLU A 121 -4.97 8.37 -9.75
CA GLU A 121 -4.69 8.07 -11.16
C GLU A 121 -5.64 8.84 -12.09
N GLN A 122 -6.93 8.96 -11.73
CA GLN A 122 -7.88 9.78 -12.47
C GLN A 122 -7.53 11.27 -12.45
N ILE A 123 -7.16 11.83 -11.29
CA ILE A 123 -6.74 13.24 -11.17
C ILE A 123 -5.55 13.55 -12.06
N ILE A 124 -4.56 12.65 -12.09
CA ILE A 124 -3.37 12.77 -12.93
C ILE A 124 -3.80 12.82 -14.41
N ALA A 125 -4.63 11.88 -14.85
CA ALA A 125 -5.12 11.83 -16.22
C ALA A 125 -5.94 13.09 -16.60
N ASP A 126 -6.79 13.56 -15.70
CA ASP A 126 -7.60 14.76 -15.91
C ASP A 126 -6.73 16.02 -15.98
N ALA A 127 -5.68 16.11 -15.15
CA ALA A 127 -4.73 17.22 -15.17
C ALA A 127 -3.90 17.23 -16.47
N GLU A 128 -3.42 16.06 -16.92
CA GLU A 128 -2.70 15.93 -18.19
C GLU A 128 -3.58 16.25 -19.40
N ALA A 129 -4.86 15.86 -19.37
CA ALA A 129 -5.81 16.19 -20.41
C ALA A 129 -6.16 17.69 -20.45
N ALA A 130 -6.18 18.35 -19.28
CA ALA A 130 -6.46 19.78 -19.17
C ALA A 130 -5.25 20.68 -19.47
N ALA A 131 -4.03 20.14 -19.37
CA ALA A 131 -2.81 20.91 -19.60
C ALA A 131 -2.57 21.16 -21.09
N GLU A 132 -2.82 22.41 -21.51
CA GLU A 132 -2.46 22.84 -22.85
C GLU A 132 -0.94 22.98 -23.00
N PRO A 133 -0.37 22.65 -24.18
CA PRO A 133 1.03 22.92 -24.47
C PRO A 133 1.35 24.41 -24.27
N THR A 134 2.40 24.69 -23.51
CA THR A 134 2.84 26.07 -23.27
C THR A 134 3.59 26.56 -24.49
N VAL A 135 3.17 27.68 -25.06
CA VAL A 135 3.85 28.33 -26.19
C VAL A 135 4.48 29.64 -25.74
N TYR A 136 5.80 29.76 -25.94
CA TYR A 136 6.58 30.92 -25.56
C TYR A 136 7.54 31.28 -26.70
N HIS A 137 7.29 32.39 -27.41
CA HIS A 137 8.14 32.90 -28.50
C HIS A 137 8.60 31.84 -29.51
N GLY A 138 7.65 31.02 -30.02
CA GLY A 138 7.96 29.95 -30.98
C GLY A 138 8.54 28.68 -30.36
N ILE A 139 8.65 28.59 -29.04
CA ILE A 139 9.02 27.37 -28.31
C ILE A 139 7.76 26.77 -27.69
N THR A 140 7.47 25.52 -27.99
CA THR A 140 6.33 24.79 -27.42
C THR A 140 6.83 23.71 -26.46
N VAL A 141 6.34 23.72 -25.24
CA VAL A 141 6.70 22.74 -24.19
C VAL A 141 5.44 22.02 -23.73
N ARG A 142 5.54 20.70 -23.59
CA ARG A 142 4.53 19.87 -22.93
C ARG A 142 5.13 19.18 -21.73
N SER A 143 4.40 19.17 -20.62
CA SER A 143 4.79 18.48 -19.39
C SER A 143 3.76 17.42 -19.02
N ASP A 144 4.17 16.39 -18.28
CA ASP A 144 3.26 15.41 -17.65
C ASP A 144 2.76 15.91 -16.28
N ALA A 145 1.87 15.18 -15.59
CA ALA A 145 1.34 15.61 -14.29
C ALA A 145 2.40 15.81 -13.19
N ASN A 146 3.63 15.30 -13.36
CA ASN A 146 4.72 15.52 -12.42
C ASN A 146 5.50 16.81 -12.73
N GLY A 147 5.06 17.58 -13.73
CA GLY A 147 5.78 18.75 -14.22
C GLY A 147 7.06 18.37 -15.00
N VAL A 148 7.18 17.13 -15.45
CA VAL A 148 8.34 16.65 -16.22
C VAL A 148 8.14 16.98 -17.69
N ALA A 149 9.15 17.59 -18.32
CA ALA A 149 9.07 17.96 -19.73
C ALA A 149 9.07 16.68 -20.60
N THR A 150 7.98 16.48 -21.37
CA THR A 150 7.82 15.32 -22.27
C THR A 150 8.13 15.64 -23.72
N SER A 151 8.00 16.90 -24.11
CA SER A 151 8.37 17.36 -25.45
C SER A 151 8.74 18.83 -25.45
N VAL A 152 9.75 19.20 -26.23
CA VAL A 152 10.13 20.58 -26.50
C VAL A 152 10.28 20.74 -28.01
N ILE A 153 9.50 21.65 -28.58
CA ILE A 153 9.55 21.98 -30.02
C ILE A 153 10.04 23.42 -30.13
N ILE A 154 11.13 23.61 -30.87
CA ILE A 154 11.71 24.93 -31.12
C ILE A 154 11.40 25.29 -32.58
N GLY A 155 10.57 26.32 -32.78
CA GLY A 155 10.24 26.82 -34.11
C GLY A 155 11.35 27.67 -34.71
N GLU A 156 11.38 27.76 -36.04
CA GLU A 156 12.36 28.58 -36.78
C GLU A 156 12.35 30.06 -36.36
N GLN A 157 11.19 30.58 -35.95
CA GLN A 157 11.06 31.93 -35.41
C GLN A 157 12.00 32.18 -34.23
N ALA A 158 12.13 31.21 -33.31
CA ALA A 158 12.97 31.34 -32.13
C ALA A 158 14.47 31.41 -32.49
N LEU A 159 14.93 30.70 -33.52
CA LEU A 159 16.31 30.79 -34.01
C LEU A 159 16.61 32.14 -34.67
N ASN A 160 15.63 32.70 -35.38
CA ASN A 160 15.80 33.98 -36.05
C ASN A 160 15.79 35.16 -35.06
N GLU A 161 15.08 35.03 -33.95
CA GLU A 161 14.93 36.08 -32.95
C GLU A 161 16.04 36.07 -31.88
N TYR A 162 16.63 34.91 -31.58
CA TYR A 162 17.55 34.75 -30.46
C TYR A 162 18.95 34.28 -30.87
N THR A 163 19.97 34.85 -30.23
CA THR A 163 21.31 34.26 -30.19
C THR A 163 21.30 32.97 -29.36
N HIS A 164 22.33 32.12 -29.45
CA HIS A 164 22.43 30.89 -28.65
C HIS A 164 22.17 31.12 -27.13
N THR A 165 22.74 32.18 -26.54
CA THR A 165 22.49 32.56 -25.14
C THR A 165 21.06 33.05 -24.93
N GLY A 166 20.50 33.79 -25.88
CA GLY A 166 19.10 34.23 -25.83
C GLY A 166 18.13 33.06 -25.92
N LEU A 167 18.41 32.08 -26.79
CA LEU A 167 17.62 30.89 -27.00
C LEU A 167 17.63 30.02 -25.74
N GLY A 168 18.80 29.82 -25.12
CA GLY A 168 18.89 29.10 -23.84
C GLY A 168 18.01 29.72 -22.75
N ARG A 169 17.99 31.06 -22.64
CA ARG A 169 17.10 31.77 -21.70
C ARG A 169 15.63 31.60 -22.08
N ALA A 170 15.27 31.75 -23.35
CA ALA A 170 13.90 31.58 -23.82
C ALA A 170 13.37 30.15 -23.58
N VAL A 171 14.20 29.14 -23.86
CA VAL A 171 13.90 27.72 -23.57
C VAL A 171 13.73 27.49 -22.08
N THR A 172 14.62 28.06 -21.25
CA THR A 172 14.49 27.99 -19.78
C THR A 172 13.14 28.55 -19.32
N GLN A 173 12.77 29.72 -19.83
CA GLN A 173 11.51 30.37 -19.46
C GLN A 173 10.29 29.57 -19.95
N ALA A 174 10.35 28.99 -21.14
CA ALA A 174 9.28 28.13 -21.67
C ALA A 174 9.10 26.88 -20.78
N LEU A 175 10.20 26.23 -20.39
CA LEU A 175 10.22 25.07 -19.50
C LEU A 175 9.65 25.42 -18.11
N GLN A 176 10.10 26.53 -17.51
CA GLN A 176 9.58 27.03 -16.24
C GLN A 176 8.08 27.32 -16.31
N THR A 177 7.63 28.05 -17.34
CA THR A 177 6.22 28.39 -17.50
C THR A 177 5.36 27.12 -17.62
N SER A 178 5.82 26.12 -18.37
CA SER A 178 5.11 24.84 -18.52
C SER A 178 5.06 24.06 -17.21
N HIS A 179 6.17 24.00 -16.48
CA HIS A 179 6.25 23.36 -15.18
C HIS A 179 5.29 24.02 -14.17
N ASP A 180 5.39 25.34 -14.01
CA ASP A 180 4.59 26.11 -13.06
C ASP A 180 3.08 26.00 -13.39
N HIS A 181 2.72 26.04 -14.68
CA HIS A 181 1.35 25.84 -15.13
C HIS A 181 0.82 24.45 -14.75
N MET A 182 1.60 23.41 -15.01
CA MET A 182 1.21 22.04 -14.70
C MET A 182 1.05 21.79 -13.19
N ILE A 183 2.03 22.23 -12.38
CA ILE A 183 1.95 22.11 -10.92
C ILE A 183 0.70 22.82 -10.39
N THR A 184 0.36 23.98 -10.94
CA THR A 184 -0.87 24.70 -10.59
C THR A 184 -2.12 23.92 -10.99
N THR A 185 -2.17 23.35 -12.19
CA THR A 185 -3.30 22.55 -12.68
C THR A 185 -3.52 21.31 -11.82
N VAL A 186 -2.45 20.57 -11.50
CA VAL A 186 -2.51 19.39 -10.64
C VAL A 186 -2.95 19.76 -9.22
N ALA A 187 -2.41 20.84 -8.64
CA ALA A 187 -2.82 21.32 -7.33
C ALA A 187 -4.31 21.70 -7.29
N ALA A 188 -4.83 22.35 -8.34
CA ALA A 188 -6.25 22.70 -8.45
C ALA A 188 -7.15 21.45 -8.53
N GLN A 189 -6.77 20.45 -9.32
CA GLN A 189 -7.51 19.18 -9.42
C GLN A 189 -7.46 18.39 -8.10
N LEU A 190 -6.31 18.38 -7.42
CA LEU A 190 -6.17 17.77 -6.09
C LEU A 190 -7.04 18.47 -5.05
N ALA A 191 -7.08 19.80 -5.03
CA ALA A 191 -7.92 20.59 -4.12
C ALA A 191 -9.42 20.26 -4.29
N ALA A 192 -9.87 20.11 -5.54
CA ALA A 192 -11.25 19.71 -5.85
C ALA A 192 -11.62 18.31 -5.32
N VAL A 193 -10.62 17.45 -5.08
CA VAL A 193 -10.81 16.04 -4.71
C VAL A 193 -10.61 15.78 -3.21
N VAL A 194 -9.64 16.44 -2.57
CA VAL A 194 -9.22 16.19 -1.19
C VAL A 194 -9.78 17.24 -0.21
N GLY A 195 -10.29 18.37 -0.72
CA GLY A 195 -10.64 19.53 0.09
C GLY A 195 -9.44 20.43 0.38
N ASP A 196 -9.71 21.65 0.81
CA ASP A 196 -8.79 22.81 0.85
C ASP A 196 -7.50 22.61 1.69
N ASP A 197 -7.44 21.60 2.56
CA ASP A 197 -6.27 21.35 3.42
C ASP A 197 -5.04 20.82 2.68
N ALA A 198 -5.21 20.17 1.52
CA ALA A 198 -4.08 19.69 0.71
C ALA A 198 -3.43 20.80 -0.15
N ALA A 199 -4.18 21.87 -0.48
CA ALA A 199 -3.69 22.97 -1.31
C ALA A 199 -2.67 23.85 -0.57
N ARG A 200 -2.76 23.94 0.76
CA ARG A 200 -1.90 24.80 1.60
C ARG A 200 -0.45 24.35 1.70
N THR A 201 -0.14 23.08 1.45
CA THR A 201 1.26 22.57 1.51
C THR A 201 2.02 22.70 0.19
N ALA A 202 1.33 22.98 -0.92
CA ALA A 202 1.96 23.24 -2.21
C ALA A 202 2.40 24.71 -2.38
N SER A 203 1.86 25.60 -1.55
CA SER A 203 2.16 27.03 -1.56
C SER A 203 3.04 27.38 -0.37
N THR A 204 4.34 27.13 -0.48
CA THR A 204 5.40 27.89 0.22
C THR A 204 6.76 27.27 -0.11
N THR A 205 7.50 27.89 -1.01
CA THR A 205 8.86 28.43 -0.79
C THR A 205 9.45 28.83 -2.14
N SER A 206 9.26 30.11 -2.48
CA SER A 206 10.14 30.82 -3.40
C SER A 206 11.39 31.21 -2.59
N ASP A 207 12.22 30.22 -2.27
CA ASP A 207 13.64 30.52 -2.09
C ASP A 207 14.24 30.57 -3.49
N ALA A 208 15.22 31.44 -3.71
CA ALA A 208 15.95 31.46 -4.98
C ALA A 208 16.76 30.17 -5.07
N ASP A 209 16.12 29.10 -5.55
CA ASP A 209 16.72 27.78 -5.59
C ASP A 209 17.88 27.81 -6.59
N GLU A 210 19.09 27.57 -6.07
CA GLU A 210 20.29 27.40 -6.87
C GLU A 210 20.17 26.10 -7.68
N ALA A 211 20.76 26.09 -8.88
CA ALA A 211 20.84 24.90 -9.71
C ALA A 211 21.60 23.78 -8.97
N GLU A 212 20.94 22.65 -8.74
CA GLU A 212 21.51 21.53 -7.97
C GLU A 212 21.82 20.32 -8.87
N PHE A 213 20.95 20.04 -9.84
CA PHE A 213 21.10 18.90 -10.74
C PHE A 213 21.28 19.39 -12.16
N VAL A 214 22.43 19.06 -12.77
CA VAL A 214 22.82 19.51 -14.10
C VAL A 214 23.14 18.31 -14.99
N GLU A 215 22.41 18.19 -16.09
CA GLU A 215 22.67 17.19 -17.12
C GLU A 215 23.26 17.87 -18.35
N THR A 216 24.24 17.21 -18.99
CA THR A 216 24.99 17.77 -20.10
C THR A 216 25.09 16.79 -21.27
N TYR A 217 25.08 17.32 -22.49
CA TYR A 217 25.21 16.55 -23.73
C TYR A 217 26.24 17.17 -24.66
N GLY A 218 26.79 16.37 -25.59
CA GLY A 218 27.70 16.84 -26.63
C GLY A 218 28.98 17.48 -26.07
N ARG A 219 29.56 16.95 -24.99
CA ARG A 219 30.72 17.53 -24.28
C ARG A 219 30.47 18.96 -23.75
N GLY A 220 29.25 19.23 -23.30
CA GLY A 220 28.85 20.53 -22.74
C GLY A 220 28.28 21.51 -23.77
N GLN A 221 28.01 21.04 -24.99
CA GLN A 221 27.34 21.83 -26.02
C GLN A 221 25.89 22.19 -25.66
N LEU A 222 25.24 21.33 -24.87
CA LEU A 222 23.92 21.56 -24.32
C LEU A 222 23.94 21.15 -22.84
N SER A 223 23.35 21.96 -21.97
CA SER A 223 23.09 21.58 -20.59
C SER A 223 21.74 22.08 -20.11
N VAL A 224 21.10 21.28 -19.25
CA VAL A 224 19.87 21.65 -18.55
C VAL A 224 20.08 21.44 -17.06
N ALA A 225 19.70 22.44 -16.29
CA ALA A 225 19.79 22.46 -14.84
C ALA A 225 18.41 22.58 -14.21
N VAL A 226 18.20 21.84 -13.13
CA VAL A 226 16.98 21.88 -12.31
C VAL A 226 17.35 22.05 -10.84
N ASP A 227 16.42 22.58 -10.06
CA ASP A 227 16.55 22.61 -8.60
C ASP A 227 16.16 21.28 -7.94
N ARG A 228 16.24 21.24 -6.61
CA ARG A 228 15.84 20.10 -5.76
C ARG A 228 14.38 19.65 -5.91
N HIS A 229 13.53 20.53 -6.42
CA HIS A 229 12.12 20.25 -6.65
C HIS A 229 11.85 19.77 -8.08
N GLY A 230 12.88 19.74 -8.93
CA GLY A 230 12.77 19.36 -10.33
C GLY A 230 12.22 20.51 -11.19
N ARG A 231 12.24 21.74 -10.72
CA ARG A 231 11.86 22.90 -11.55
C ARG A 231 13.06 23.30 -12.42
N PRO A 232 12.87 23.52 -13.73
CA PRO A 232 13.93 24.00 -14.61
C PRO A 232 14.45 25.37 -14.17
N VAL A 233 15.77 25.55 -14.05
CA VAL A 233 16.38 26.83 -13.65
C VAL A 233 17.31 27.42 -14.70
N ALA A 234 17.94 26.58 -15.52
CA ALA A 234 18.77 27.04 -16.63
C ALA A 234 18.85 26.03 -17.78
N CYS A 235 18.92 26.54 -19.00
CA CYS A 235 19.29 25.82 -20.20
C CYS A 235 20.40 26.59 -20.90
N THR A 236 21.55 25.95 -21.08
CA THR A 236 22.70 26.54 -21.78
C THR A 236 22.85 25.86 -23.14
N ILE A 237 22.81 26.67 -24.19
CA ILE A 237 22.96 26.21 -25.57
C ILE A 237 24.21 26.88 -26.14
N SER A 238 25.19 26.06 -26.52
CA SER A 238 26.39 26.53 -27.20
C SER A 238 26.09 26.92 -28.66
N PRO A 239 26.96 27.71 -29.31
CA PRO A 239 26.86 27.98 -30.75
C PRO A 239 26.83 26.70 -31.59
N GLU A 240 27.59 25.67 -31.21
CA GLU A 240 27.64 24.39 -31.91
C GLU A 240 26.31 23.65 -31.81
N ALA A 241 25.63 23.72 -30.67
CA ALA A 241 24.30 23.14 -30.50
C ALA A 241 23.22 23.89 -31.29
N THR A 242 23.36 25.20 -31.50
CA THR A 242 22.43 25.96 -32.35
C THR A 242 22.52 25.61 -33.84
N ALA A 243 23.59 24.93 -34.27
CA ALA A 243 23.73 24.44 -35.63
C ALA A 243 23.08 23.05 -35.85
N TRP A 244 22.54 22.43 -34.81
CA TRP A 244 21.81 21.17 -34.94
C TRP A 244 20.45 21.37 -35.59
N ASP A 245 19.91 20.29 -36.16
CA ASP A 245 18.52 20.27 -36.61
C ASP A 245 17.57 20.59 -35.45
N LEU A 246 16.61 21.48 -35.69
CA LEU A 246 15.65 21.94 -34.67
C LEU A 246 14.93 20.82 -33.92
N PRO A 247 14.42 19.76 -34.59
CA PRO A 247 13.81 18.63 -33.89
C PRO A 247 14.80 17.93 -32.95
N VAL A 248 16.05 17.77 -33.39
CA VAL A 248 17.10 17.14 -32.58
C VAL A 248 17.44 17.99 -31.36
N LEU A 249 17.57 19.31 -31.53
CA LEU A 249 17.80 20.21 -30.40
C LEU A 249 16.65 20.16 -29.38
N GLY A 250 15.40 20.19 -29.86
CA GLY A 250 14.21 20.07 -29.02
C GLY A 250 14.16 18.76 -28.24
N ASP A 251 14.38 17.63 -28.93
CA ASP A 251 14.41 16.29 -28.33
C ASP A 251 15.53 16.17 -27.28
N ARG A 252 16.72 16.72 -27.55
CA ARG A 252 17.84 16.70 -26.59
C ARG A 252 17.59 17.59 -25.39
N VAL A 253 16.97 18.76 -25.55
CA VAL A 253 16.54 19.60 -24.42
C VAL A 253 15.52 18.85 -23.56
N ALA A 254 14.48 18.27 -24.17
CA ALA A 254 13.45 17.54 -23.45
C ALA A 254 14.04 16.34 -22.69
N GLY A 255 14.92 15.57 -23.34
CA GLY A 255 15.58 14.42 -22.73
C GLY A 255 16.47 14.79 -21.55
N LEU A 256 17.31 15.82 -21.69
CA LEU A 256 18.17 16.28 -20.58
C LEU A 256 17.36 16.86 -19.43
N CYS A 257 16.32 17.64 -19.73
CA CYS A 257 15.41 18.16 -18.71
C CYS A 257 14.78 17.02 -17.93
N ARG A 258 14.19 16.04 -18.64
CA ARG A 258 13.59 14.85 -18.03
C ARG A 258 14.60 14.08 -17.17
N LEU A 259 15.82 13.86 -17.65
CA LEU A 259 16.85 13.16 -16.89
C LEU A 259 17.19 13.93 -15.60
N ALA A 260 17.41 15.24 -15.69
CA ALA A 260 17.72 16.07 -14.53
C ALA A 260 16.57 16.07 -13.50
N GLN A 261 15.32 16.16 -13.96
CA GLN A 261 14.13 16.11 -13.11
C GLN A 261 13.96 14.75 -12.43
N LEU A 262 14.17 13.65 -13.16
CA LEU A 262 14.12 12.30 -12.58
C LEU A 262 15.24 12.09 -11.55
N THR A 263 16.44 12.62 -11.81
CA THR A 263 17.55 12.57 -10.85
C THR A 263 17.20 13.33 -9.57
N ALA A 264 16.64 14.54 -9.68
CA ALA A 264 16.20 15.32 -8.53
C ALA A 264 15.09 14.60 -7.73
N GLN A 265 14.11 14.01 -8.42
CA GLN A 265 13.06 13.21 -7.79
C GLN A 265 13.63 11.99 -7.07
N PHE A 266 14.53 11.24 -7.71
CA PHE A 266 15.16 10.08 -7.11
C PHE A 266 15.93 10.44 -5.83
N ASP A 267 16.70 11.52 -5.85
CA ASP A 267 17.45 11.99 -4.68
C ASP A 267 16.50 12.43 -3.55
N ARG A 268 15.44 13.19 -3.88
CA ARG A 268 14.40 13.60 -2.92
C ARG A 268 13.74 12.41 -2.22
N PHE A 269 13.52 11.31 -2.94
CA PHE A 269 12.91 10.09 -2.39
C PHE A 269 13.91 9.09 -1.82
N ARG A 270 15.23 9.34 -1.91
CA ARG A 270 16.28 8.46 -1.36
C ARG A 270 16.04 8.06 0.11
N PRO A 271 15.67 8.96 1.04
CA PRO A 271 15.42 8.57 2.44
C PRO A 271 14.23 7.61 2.61
N CYS A 272 13.23 7.71 1.74
CA CYS A 272 12.10 6.77 1.70
C CYS A 272 12.54 5.37 1.20
N ASN A 273 13.62 5.32 0.40
CA ASN A 273 14.14 4.09 -0.20
C ASN A 273 15.08 3.34 0.76
N GLU A 274 15.97 4.06 1.44
CA GLU A 274 16.97 3.48 2.35
C GLU A 274 16.34 2.79 3.57
N THR A 275 15.12 3.19 3.94
CA THR A 275 14.39 2.59 5.06
C THR A 275 13.68 1.28 4.72
N GLY A 276 13.72 0.81 3.46
CA GLY A 276 13.13 -0.47 3.04
C GLY A 276 11.60 -0.57 3.22
N LYS A 277 10.93 0.53 3.61
CA LYS A 277 9.50 0.56 3.96
C LYS A 277 8.57 0.54 2.75
N TYR A 278 9.06 0.86 1.55
CA TYR A 278 8.23 1.07 0.36
C TYR A 278 8.52 0.14 -0.82
N GLY A 279 9.38 -0.88 -0.66
CA GLY A 279 9.79 -1.74 -1.77
C GLY A 279 10.74 -1.03 -2.73
N GLN A 280 11.47 -1.80 -3.55
CA GLN A 280 12.44 -1.26 -4.50
C GLN A 280 11.77 -0.22 -5.43
N LEU A 281 12.41 0.94 -5.63
CA LEU A 281 12.08 1.90 -6.69
C LEU A 281 12.46 1.36 -8.08
N GLY A 282 12.12 0.10 -8.36
CA GLY A 282 12.28 -0.51 -9.69
C GLY A 282 11.75 0.35 -10.84
N PRO A 283 10.67 1.16 -10.69
CA PRO A 283 10.20 2.03 -11.77
C PRO A 283 11.12 3.22 -12.04
N VAL A 284 11.57 3.96 -11.02
CA VAL A 284 12.31 5.22 -11.21
C VAL A 284 13.75 4.98 -11.64
N GLU A 285 14.40 3.93 -11.12
CA GLU A 285 15.75 3.54 -11.58
C GLU A 285 15.71 3.04 -13.04
N ALA A 286 14.70 2.25 -13.40
CA ALA A 286 14.51 1.81 -14.79
C ALA A 286 14.19 3.00 -15.73
N ASP A 287 13.40 3.97 -15.28
CA ASP A 287 13.10 5.18 -16.04
C ASP A 287 14.34 6.07 -16.22
N LEU A 288 15.22 6.17 -15.21
CA LEU A 288 16.51 6.86 -15.30
C LEU A 288 17.44 6.18 -16.32
N ASP A 289 17.55 4.86 -16.26
CA ASP A 289 18.38 4.10 -17.19
C ASP A 289 17.83 4.16 -18.62
N ALA A 290 16.51 4.11 -18.79
CA ALA A 290 15.86 4.31 -20.09
C ALA A 290 16.11 5.73 -20.63
N ALA A 291 16.01 6.77 -19.79
CA ALA A 291 16.29 8.14 -20.17
C ALA A 291 17.76 8.33 -20.59
N ARG A 292 18.71 7.74 -19.85
CA ARG A 292 20.13 7.73 -20.22
C ARG A 292 20.37 7.01 -21.54
N ALA A 293 19.74 5.86 -21.75
CA ALA A 293 19.86 5.10 -22.99
C ALA A 293 19.32 5.86 -24.21
N ALA A 294 18.24 6.63 -24.06
CA ALA A 294 17.69 7.46 -25.14
C ALA A 294 18.59 8.67 -25.49
N LEU A 295 19.45 9.09 -24.56
CA LEU A 295 20.40 10.20 -24.74
C LEU A 295 21.78 9.74 -25.21
N ALA A 296 22.10 8.44 -25.17
CA ALA A 296 23.34 7.87 -25.69
C ALA A 296 23.39 7.88 -27.23
#